data_AF-A0AA41YVW7-F1
#
_entry.id   AF-A0AA41YVW7-F1
#
_cell.length_a   1.000
_cell.length_b   1.000
_cell.length_c   1.000
_cell.angle_alpha   90.00
_cell.angle_beta   90.00
_cell.angle_gamma   90.00
#
_symmetry.space_group_name_H-M   'P 1'
#
loop_
_entity.id
_entity.type
_entity.pdbx_description
1 polymer ?
#
loop_
_entity_poly.entity_id
_entity_poly.type
_entity_poly.pdbx_seq_one_letter_code
_entity_poly.pdbx_strand_id
1 'polypeptide(L)' 'MMGRTVTLKLNQQQLELLDRTIAKGVAPDRVALVRLALRELAAKRATAGARS' A
#
# COMPACT_ATOMS: atom_id res chain seq x y z
N MET A 1 4.91 -20.77 2.64
CA MET A 1 3.87 -19.93 3.28
C MET A 1 2.77 -19.66 2.28
N MET A 2 1.51 -20.00 2.60
CA MET A 2 0.39 -19.69 1.71
C MET A 2 0.11 -18.17 1.74
N GLY A 3 0.24 -17.51 0.59
CA GLY A 3 -0.14 -16.11 0.45
C GLY A 3 -1.66 -15.95 0.52
N ARG A 4 -2.13 -14.92 1.23
CA ARG A 4 -3.54 -14.50 1.17
C ARG A 4 -3.73 -13.59 -0.03
N THR A 5 -4.49 -14.03 -1.03
CA THR A 5 -4.91 -13.18 -2.15
C THR A 5 -6.06 -12.29 -1.70
N VAL A 6 -5.96 -10.99 -1.98
CA VAL A 6 -6.99 -9.99 -1.67
C VAL A 6 -7.21 -9.15 -2.91
N THR A 7 -8.48 -8.93 -3.26
CA THR A 7 -8.88 -8.06 -4.38
C THR A 7 -9.27 -6.69 -3.83
N LEU A 8 -8.56 -5.64 -4.25
CA LEU A 8 -8.91 -4.26 -3.94
C LEU A 8 -9.76 -3.68 -5.07
N LYS A 9 -10.96 -3.19 -4.73
CA LYS A 9 -11.78 -2.43 -5.68
C LYS A 9 -11.41 -0.96 -5.55
N LEU A 10 -10.83 -0.41 -6.60
CA LEU A 10 -10.40 0.98 -6.69
C LEU A 10 -11.17 1.66 -7.82
N ASN A 11 -11.46 2.95 -7.67
CA ASN A 11 -12.01 3.73 -8.77
C ASN A 11 -10.90 4.13 -9.77
N GLN A 12 -11.30 4.67 -10.93
CA GLN A 12 -10.35 5.05 -11.98
C GLN A 12 -9.31 6.07 -11.52
N GLN A 13 -9.72 7.08 -10.76
CA GLN A 13 -8.81 8.11 -10.26
C GLN A 13 -7.75 7.52 -9.32
N GLN A 14 -8.13 6.57 -8.47
CA GLN A 14 -7.20 5.88 -7.59
C GLN A 14 -6.21 5.02 -8.38
N LEU A 15 -6.68 4.29 -9.41
CA LEU A 15 -5.81 3.49 -10.27
C LEU A 15 -4.77 4.38 -10.98
N GLU A 16 -5.20 5.51 -11.54
CA GLU A 16 -4.29 6.47 -12.18
C GLU A 16 -3.25 7.03 -11.19
N LEU A 17 -3.66 7.30 -9.95
CA LEU A 17 -2.74 7.77 -8.92
C LEU A 17 -1.67 6.73 -8.58
N LEU A 18 -2.04 5.45 -8.47
CA LEU A 18 -1.08 4.37 -8.28
C LEU A 18 -0.08 4.32 -9.44
N ASP A 19 -0.57 4.34 -10.67
CA ASP A 19 0.28 4.24 -11.87
C ASP A 19 1.26 5.41 -11.97
N ARG A 20 0.80 6.65 -11.72
CA ARG A 20 1.68 7.83 -11.68
C ARG A 20 2.74 7.73 -10.58
N THR A 21 2.41 7.11 -9.45
CA THR A 21 3.35 6.91 -8.34
C THR A 21 4.42 5.89 -8.69
N ILE A 22 4.04 4.81 -9.39
CA ILE A 22 4.97 3.81 -9.92
C ILE A 22 5.88 4.41 -11.00
N ALA A 23 5.32 5.21 -11.93
CA ALA A 23 6.09 5.88 -12.98
C ALA A 23 7.16 6.84 -12.44
N LYS A 24 6.97 7.36 -11.21
CA LYS A 24 7.95 8.18 -10.49
C LYS A 24 9.04 7.35 -9.78
N GLY A 25 9.00 6.03 -9.86
CA GLY A 25 10.01 5.13 -9.29
C GLY A 25 9.84 4.81 -7.80
N VAL A 26 8.68 5.12 -7.20
CA VAL A 26 8.44 4.86 -5.76
C VAL A 26 8.38 3.37 -5.44
N ALA A 27 7.89 2.56 -6.38
CA ALA A 27 7.78 1.11 -6.25
C ALA A 27 7.84 0.45 -7.63
N PRO A 28 8.30 -0.81 -7.73
CA PRO A 28 8.43 -1.51 -9.01
C PRO A 28 7.09 -1.91 -9.63
N ASP A 29 6.04 -2.11 -8.82
CA ASP A 29 4.70 -2.43 -9.29
C ASP A 29 3.61 -2.04 -8.26
N ARG A 30 2.34 -2.24 -8.62
CA ARG A 30 1.18 -1.93 -7.77
C ARG A 30 1.16 -2.76 -6.49
N VAL A 31 1.60 -4.03 -6.54
CA VAL A 31 1.59 -4.93 -5.37
C VAL A 31 2.63 -4.48 -4.35
N ALA A 32 3.84 -4.15 -4.80
CA ALA A 32 4.91 -3.61 -3.98
C ALA A 32 4.50 -2.28 -3.35
N LEU A 33 3.86 -1.39 -4.10
CA LEU A 33 3.35 -0.11 -3.60
C LEU A 33 2.32 -0.30 -2.49
N VAL A 34 1.33 -1.17 -2.70
CA VAL A 34 0.29 -1.46 -1.69
C VAL A 34 0.91 -2.11 -0.45
N ARG A 35 1.86 -3.03 -0.62
CA ARG A 35 2.56 -3.66 0.52
C ARG A 35 3.36 -2.65 1.32
N LEU A 36 4.03 -1.70 0.66
CA LEU A 36 4.73 -0.60 1.33
C LEU A 36 3.77 0.23 2.18
N ALA A 37 2.65 0.68 1.59
CA ALA A 37 1.64 1.46 2.30
C ALA A 37 1.05 0.71 3.51
N LEU A 38 0.79 -0.59 3.40
CA LEU A 38 0.29 -1.40 4.52
C LEU A 38 1.32 -1.53 5.65
N ARG A 39 2.61 -1.66 5.32
CA ARG A 39 3.70 -1.68 6.33
C ARG A 39 3.79 -0.36 7.06
N GLU A 40 3.75 0.76 6.34
CA GLU A 40 3.76 2.10 6.93
C GLU A 40 2.55 2.34 7.83
N LEU A 41 1.36 1.91 7.40
CA LEU A 41 0.14 1.99 8.20
C LEU A 41 0.27 1.16 9.50
N ALA A 42 0.81 -0.05 9.41
CA ALA A 42 1.04 -0.90 10.58
C ALA A 42 2.03 -0.26 11.56
N ALA A 43 3.13 0.32 11.06
CA ALA A 43 4.10 1.03 11.88
C ALA A 43 3.47 2.24 12.58
N LYS A 44 2.69 3.07 11.86
CA LYS A 44 1.95 4.20 12.43
C LYS A 44 0.99 3.75 13.53
N ARG A 45 0.24 2.67 13.31
CA ARG A 45 -0.69 2.12 14.32
C ARG A 45 0.03 1.61 15.56
N ALA A 46 1.17 0.92 15.40
CA ALA A 46 1.97 0.46 16.54
C ALA A 46 2.46 1.65 17.40
N THR A 47 2.91 2.74 16.76
CA THR A 47 3.34 3.94 17.50
C THR A 47 2.20 4.70 18.16
N ALA A 48 0.98 4.61 17.62
CA ALA A 48 -0.21 5.23 18.21
C ALA A 48 -0.72 4.44 19.42
N GLY A 49 -0.70 3.10 19.35
CA GLY A 49 -1.09 2.24 20.47
C GLY A 49 -0.08 2.22 21.62
N ALA A 50 1.18 2.59 21.37
CA ALA A 50 2.22 2.65 22.40
C ALA A 50 2.21 3.93 23.27
N ARG A 51 1.36 4.92 22.94
CA ARG A 51 1.20 6.17 23.71
C ARG A 51 -0.12 6.24 24.50
N SER A 52 -0.81 5.11 24.62
CA SER A 52 -2.12 4.98 25.28
C SER A 52 -2.04 4.13 26.52
#